data_AF-B4SFY8-F1
#
_entry.id   AF-B4SFY8-F1
#
_cell.length_a   1.000
_cell.length_b   1.000
_cell.length_c   1.000
_cell.angle_alpha   90.00
_cell.angle_beta   90.00
_cell.angle_gamma   90.00
#
_symmetry.space_group_name_H-M   'P 1'
#
loop_
_entity.id
_entity.type
_entity.pdbx_description
1 polymer ?
#
loop_
_entity_poly.entity_id
_entity_poly.type
_entity_poly.pdbx_seq_one_letter_code
_entity_poly.pdbx_strand_id
1 'polypeptide(L)'
;MNENRVSYEKIHEEFCDFIDSCGKFSFYTRSTEMQHQKVSECEKYLGIIKQYKLQVIEKNNEYAANQFFHMQCMINALKSSLFMWIDLKKNDFENSWTHLLDAQEYTSIALKVSDYEGVRNLEARLKCARKIPFFQDGKNITPLALLKP
;
A
#
# COMPACT_ATOMS: atom_id res chain seq x y z
N MET A 1 -5.15 -34.56 -8.11
CA MET A 1 -5.24 -33.38 -7.21
C MET A 1 -3.88 -33.23 -6.57
N ASN A 2 -3.06 -32.26 -7.00
CA ASN A 2 -1.65 -32.21 -6.61
C ASN A 2 -1.47 -31.35 -5.36
N GLU A 3 -1.05 -31.98 -4.28
CA GLU A 3 -0.74 -31.38 -3.00
C GLU A 3 0.61 -30.65 -3.07
N ASN A 4 0.58 -29.38 -3.43
CA ASN A 4 1.61 -28.43 -2.97
C ASN A 4 0.90 -27.42 -2.09
N ARG A 5 0.55 -27.83 -0.86
CA ARG A 5 0.12 -26.89 0.17
C ARG A 5 1.32 -26.03 0.52
N VAL A 6 1.42 -24.85 -0.08
CA VAL A 6 2.44 -23.85 0.27
C VAL A 6 2.27 -23.56 1.77
N SER A 7 3.34 -23.76 2.54
CA SER A 7 3.31 -23.49 3.99
C SER A 7 3.25 -21.98 4.24
N TYR A 8 2.78 -21.58 5.42
CA TYR A 8 2.71 -20.16 5.79
C TYR A 8 4.08 -19.48 5.69
N GLU A 9 5.14 -20.17 6.10
CA GLU A 9 6.52 -19.67 6.10
C GLU A 9 6.97 -19.32 4.67
N LYS A 10 6.65 -20.19 3.71
CA LYS A 10 6.96 -19.93 2.31
C LYS A 10 6.14 -18.77 1.74
N ILE A 11 4.86 -18.65 2.11
CA ILE A 11 4.05 -17.49 1.68
C ILE A 11 4.60 -16.20 2.29
N HIS A 12 5.06 -16.25 3.54
CA HIS A 12 5.65 -15.10 4.22
C HIS A 12 6.98 -14.68 3.56
N GLU A 13 7.84 -15.62 3.20
CA GLU A 13 9.08 -15.34 2.46
C GLU A 13 8.78 -14.71 1.08
N GLU A 14 7.87 -15.31 0.30
CA GLU A 14 7.44 -14.75 -0.98
C GLU A 14 6.83 -13.35 -0.82
N PHE A 15 6.13 -13.10 0.29
CA PHE A 15 5.58 -11.79 0.62
C PHE A 15 6.68 -10.77 0.92
N CYS A 16 7.68 -11.12 1.74
CA CYS A 16 8.81 -10.23 2.02
C CYS A 16 9.55 -9.84 0.74
N ASP A 17 9.86 -10.82 -0.12
CA ASP A 17 10.49 -10.58 -1.41
C ASP A 17 9.63 -9.68 -2.30
N PHE A 18 8.31 -9.89 -2.30
CA PHE A 18 7.38 -9.07 -3.07
C PHE A 18 7.38 -7.61 -2.59
N ILE A 19 7.30 -7.38 -1.28
CA ILE A 19 7.33 -6.05 -0.66
C ILE A 19 8.62 -5.31 -0.99
N ASP A 20 9.77 -5.98 -0.89
CA ASP A 20 11.07 -5.41 -1.25
C ASP A 20 11.13 -5.07 -2.74
N SER A 21 10.53 -5.90 -3.59
CA SER A 21 10.40 -5.60 -5.02
C SER A 21 9.58 -4.33 -5.26
N CYS A 22 8.45 -4.14 -4.55
CA CYS A 22 7.61 -2.94 -4.66
C CYS A 22 8.35 -1.69 -4.18
N GLY A 23 9.14 -1.83 -3.10
CA GLY A 23 9.93 -0.76 -2.52
C GLY A 23 10.87 -0.07 -3.53
N LYS A 24 11.40 -0.84 -4.50
CA LYS A 24 12.29 -0.36 -5.59
C LYS A 24 11.59 0.57 -6.59
N PHE A 25 10.26 0.51 -6.69
CA PHE A 25 9.44 1.30 -7.62
C PHE A 25 8.69 2.46 -6.95
N SER A 26 8.62 2.49 -5.62
CA SER A 26 7.98 3.56 -4.83
C SER A 26 8.89 4.81 -4.69
N PHE A 27 9.35 5.33 -5.84
CA PHE A 27 10.11 6.58 -5.94
C PHE A 27 9.60 7.42 -7.11
N TYR A 28 9.61 8.74 -6.95
CA TYR A 28 9.22 9.67 -8.00
C TYR A 28 10.05 9.50 -9.29
N THR A 29 11.36 9.24 -9.20
CA THR A 29 12.24 9.18 -10.39
C THR A 29 12.06 7.94 -11.28
N ARG A 30 11.25 6.96 -10.88
CA ARG A 30 11.00 5.75 -11.69
C ARG A 30 10.06 6.04 -12.87
N SER A 31 10.14 5.26 -13.94
CA SER A 31 9.23 5.39 -15.08
C SER A 31 7.78 5.05 -14.69
N THR A 32 6.82 5.81 -15.21
CA THR A 32 5.38 5.58 -15.00
C THR A 32 4.92 4.20 -15.46
N GLU A 33 5.48 3.70 -16.56
CA GLU A 33 5.13 2.41 -17.15
C GLU A 33 5.47 1.27 -16.18
N MET A 34 6.70 1.27 -15.63
CA MET A 34 7.12 0.26 -14.65
C MET A 34 6.34 0.37 -13.34
N GLN A 35 5.92 1.58 -12.94
CA GLN A 35 5.05 1.74 -11.76
C GLN A 35 3.66 1.16 -12.01
N HIS A 36 3.07 1.39 -13.19
CA HIS A 36 1.80 0.77 -13.58
C HIS A 36 1.90 -0.76 -13.66
N GLN A 37 2.98 -1.30 -14.23
CA GLN A 37 3.21 -2.76 -14.22
C GLN A 37 3.27 -3.31 -12.80
N LYS A 38 4.00 -2.62 -11.90
CA LYS A 38 4.09 -3.03 -10.50
C LYS A 38 2.74 -2.93 -9.77
N VAL A 39 1.90 -1.95 -10.08
CA VAL A 39 0.52 -1.88 -9.58
C VAL A 39 -0.28 -3.11 -10.01
N SER A 40 -0.21 -3.50 -11.29
CA SER A 40 -0.90 -4.71 -11.78
C SER A 40 -0.39 -5.99 -11.11
N GLU A 41 0.90 -6.07 -10.78
CA GLU A 41 1.45 -7.16 -9.97
C GLU A 41 0.89 -7.15 -8.53
N CYS A 42 0.79 -5.98 -7.89
CA CYS A 42 0.16 -5.83 -6.58
C CYS A 42 -1.29 -6.33 -6.58
N GLU A 43 -2.07 -6.04 -7.63
CA GLU A 43 -3.47 -6.49 -7.74
C GLU A 43 -3.57 -8.01 -7.85
N LYS A 44 -2.71 -8.63 -8.66
CA LYS A 44 -2.64 -10.09 -8.79
C LYS A 44 -2.25 -10.73 -7.46
N TYR A 45 -1.21 -10.22 -6.80
CA TYR A 45 -0.72 -10.76 -5.55
C TYR A 45 -1.74 -10.56 -4.40
N LEU A 46 -2.44 -9.42 -4.39
CA LEU A 46 -3.54 -9.18 -3.45
C LEU A 46 -4.67 -10.20 -3.62
N GLY A 47 -4.97 -10.61 -4.86
CA GLY A 47 -5.92 -11.68 -5.14
C GLY A 47 -5.52 -13.01 -4.49
N ILE A 48 -4.25 -13.38 -4.60
CA ILE A 48 -3.68 -14.59 -3.98
C ILE A 48 -3.80 -14.53 -2.45
N ILE A 49 -3.37 -13.42 -1.82
CA ILE A 49 -3.44 -13.26 -0.36
C ILE A 49 -4.89 -13.29 0.14
N LYS A 50 -5.85 -12.74 -0.62
CA LYS A 50 -7.29 -12.85 -0.29
C LYS A 50 -7.77 -14.29 -0.28
N GLN A 51 -7.34 -15.11 -1.25
CA GLN A 51 -7.68 -16.53 -1.27
C GLN A 51 -7.09 -17.28 -0.07
N TYR A 52 -5.83 -17.04 0.29
CA TYR A 52 -5.23 -17.65 1.47
C TYR A 52 -5.93 -17.23 2.76
N LYS A 53 -6.28 -15.95 2.89
CA LYS A 53 -7.07 -15.45 4.03
C LYS A 53 -8.39 -16.18 4.18
N LEU A 54 -9.14 -16.37 3.08
CA LEU A 54 -10.42 -17.12 3.12
C LEU A 54 -10.22 -18.56 3.57
N GLN A 55 -9.21 -19.26 3.03
CA GLN A 55 -8.92 -20.66 3.40
C GLN A 55 -8.58 -20.84 4.88
N VAL A 56 -7.93 -19.85 5.53
CA VAL A 56 -7.62 -19.95 6.96
C VAL A 56 -8.76 -19.51 7.85
N ILE A 57 -9.63 -18.60 7.39
CA ILE A 57 -10.89 -18.25 8.06
C ILE A 57 -11.81 -19.49 8.11
N GLU A 58 -11.95 -20.21 7.00
CA GLU A 58 -12.73 -21.46 6.94
C GLU A 58 -12.21 -22.54 7.90
N LYS A 59 -10.91 -22.49 8.23
CA LYS A 59 -10.26 -23.38 9.20
C LYS A 59 -10.26 -22.85 10.63
N ASN A 60 -10.93 -21.71 10.90
CA ASN A 60 -10.93 -21.02 12.19
C ASN A 60 -9.53 -20.71 12.74
N ASN A 61 -8.55 -20.46 11.86
CA ASN A 61 -7.21 -20.04 12.27
C ASN A 61 -7.12 -18.51 12.25
N GLU A 62 -7.57 -17.88 13.33
CA GLU A 62 -7.61 -16.42 13.48
C GLU A 62 -6.22 -15.78 13.40
N TYR A 63 -5.21 -16.42 13.98
CA TYR A 63 -3.84 -15.92 13.93
C TYR A 63 -3.36 -15.77 12.49
N ALA A 64 -3.46 -16.83 11.68
CA ALA A 64 -3.09 -16.79 10.27
C ALA A 64 -3.97 -15.81 9.47
N ALA A 65 -5.27 -15.72 9.77
CA ALA A 65 -6.17 -14.77 9.13
C ALA A 65 -5.73 -13.31 9.36
N ASN A 66 -5.27 -12.99 10.57
CA ASN A 66 -4.71 -11.68 10.91
C ASN A 66 -3.39 -11.42 10.18
N GLN A 67 -2.52 -12.42 10.05
CA GLN A 67 -1.29 -12.29 9.27
C GLN A 67 -1.56 -12.01 7.78
N PHE A 68 -2.50 -12.73 7.16
CA PHE A 68 -2.87 -12.43 5.78
C PHE A 68 -3.59 -11.08 5.64
N PHE A 69 -4.36 -10.66 6.65
CA PHE A 69 -4.92 -9.32 6.66
C PHE A 69 -3.84 -8.24 6.74
N HIS A 70 -2.82 -8.42 7.57
CA HIS A 70 -1.65 -7.55 7.61
C HIS A 70 -0.98 -7.46 6.22
N MET A 71 -0.73 -8.59 5.56
CA MET A 71 -0.17 -8.63 4.21
C MET A 71 -1.03 -7.85 3.20
N GLN A 72 -2.36 -7.98 3.27
CA GLN A 72 -3.29 -7.21 2.43
C GLN A 72 -3.16 -5.71 2.66
N CYS A 73 -3.08 -5.26 3.91
CA CYS A 73 -2.89 -3.86 4.25
C CYS A 73 -1.55 -3.33 3.69
N MET A 74 -0.47 -4.09 3.83
CA MET A 74 0.85 -3.70 3.30
C MET A 74 0.86 -3.57 1.77
N ILE A 75 0.26 -4.54 1.05
CA ILE A 75 0.17 -4.49 -0.41
C ILE A 75 -0.69 -3.32 -0.87
N ASN A 76 -1.82 -3.05 -0.21
CA ASN A 76 -2.65 -1.90 -0.54
C ASN A 76 -1.94 -0.57 -0.26
N ALA A 77 -1.20 -0.47 0.86
CA ALA A 77 -0.42 0.72 1.17
C ALA A 77 0.63 1.02 0.10
N LEU A 78 1.36 -0.01 -0.37
CA LEU A 78 2.34 0.13 -1.45
C LEU A 78 1.68 0.45 -2.79
N LYS A 79 0.55 -0.17 -3.09
CA LYS A 79 -0.22 0.12 -4.31
C LYS A 79 -0.67 1.58 -4.34
N SER A 80 -1.26 2.07 -3.26
CA SER A 80 -1.66 3.48 -3.15
C SER A 80 -0.45 4.41 -3.18
N SER A 81 0.68 4.03 -2.58
CA SER A 81 1.93 4.79 -2.71
C SER A 81 2.45 4.87 -4.15
N LEU A 82 2.29 3.82 -4.96
CA LEU A 82 2.65 3.83 -6.38
C LEU A 82 1.71 4.76 -7.17
N PHE A 83 0.40 4.67 -6.95
CA PHE A 83 -0.57 5.56 -7.58
C PHE A 83 -0.33 7.03 -7.22
N MET A 84 -0.04 7.33 -5.96
CA MET A 84 0.36 8.67 -5.52
C MET A 84 1.49 9.23 -6.41
N TRP A 85 2.54 8.45 -6.68
CA TRP A 85 3.63 8.90 -7.54
C TRP A 85 3.25 9.02 -9.01
N ILE A 86 2.40 8.12 -9.51
CA ILE A 86 1.91 8.15 -10.90
C ILE A 86 1.09 9.42 -11.14
N ASP A 87 0.15 9.71 -10.25
CA ASP A 87 -0.77 10.85 -10.40
C ASP A 87 -0.06 12.18 -10.19
N LEU A 88 0.91 12.22 -9.26
CA LEU A 88 1.77 13.39 -9.08
C LEU A 88 2.53 13.75 -10.37
N LYS A 89 2.99 12.75 -11.14
CA LYS A 89 3.66 12.99 -12.43
C LYS A 89 2.73 13.47 -13.53
N LYS A 90 1.44 13.15 -13.42
CA LYS A 90 0.39 13.63 -14.31
C LYS A 90 -0.15 15.00 -13.90
N ASN A 91 0.39 15.59 -12.82
CA ASN A 91 -0.12 16.81 -12.18
C ASN A 91 -1.56 16.66 -11.65
N ASP A 92 -1.98 15.42 -11.36
CA ASP A 92 -3.25 15.14 -10.70
C ASP A 92 -3.03 15.13 -9.18
N PHE A 93 -2.97 16.34 -8.61
CA PHE A 93 -2.60 16.53 -7.21
C PHE A 93 -3.66 16.03 -6.23
N GLU A 94 -4.94 16.09 -6.61
CA GLU A 94 -6.07 15.67 -5.77
C GLU A 94 -6.09 14.14 -5.61
N ASN A 95 -6.01 13.40 -6.72
CA ASN A 95 -5.93 11.94 -6.66
C ASN A 95 -4.63 11.48 -6.01
N SER A 96 -3.53 12.15 -6.30
CA SER A 96 -2.25 11.86 -5.64
C SER A 96 -2.33 12.03 -4.12
N TRP A 97 -2.96 13.11 -3.64
CA TRP A 97 -3.18 13.33 -2.22
C TRP A 97 -4.08 12.26 -1.59
N THR A 98 -5.19 11.93 -2.26
CA THR A 98 -6.12 10.88 -1.81
C THR A 98 -5.38 9.55 -1.66
N HIS A 99 -4.57 9.15 -2.63
CA HIS A 99 -3.77 7.93 -2.56
C HIS A 99 -2.69 7.97 -1.48
N LEU A 100 -2.13 9.13 -1.16
CA LEU A 100 -1.24 9.26 0.00
C LEU A 100 -1.98 8.99 1.31
N LEU A 101 -3.19 9.52 1.47
CA LEU A 101 -4.03 9.27 2.64
C LEU A 101 -4.39 7.79 2.76
N ASP A 102 -4.83 7.16 1.67
CA ASP A 102 -5.12 5.72 1.62
C ASP A 102 -3.90 4.91 2.07
N ALA A 103 -2.71 5.23 1.53
CA ALA A 103 -1.48 4.53 1.87
C ALA A 103 -1.17 4.64 3.37
N GLN A 104 -1.38 5.82 3.96
CA GLN A 104 -1.16 6.07 5.38
C GLN A 104 -2.18 5.37 6.27
N GLU A 105 -3.45 5.32 5.86
CA GLU A 105 -4.49 4.59 6.56
C GLU A 105 -4.22 3.08 6.57
N TYR A 106 -3.92 2.49 5.42
CA TYR A 106 -3.55 1.08 5.35
C TYR A 106 -2.31 0.74 6.18
N THR A 107 -1.29 1.61 6.16
CA THR A 107 -0.08 1.44 6.97
C THR A 107 -0.41 1.51 8.47
N SER A 108 -1.27 2.44 8.88
CA SER A 108 -1.74 2.56 10.27
C SER A 108 -2.48 1.31 10.74
N ILE A 109 -3.32 0.71 9.89
CA ILE A 109 -3.98 -0.56 10.19
C ILE A 109 -2.95 -1.69 10.27
N ALA A 110 -2.01 -1.77 9.34
CA ALA A 110 -0.96 -2.79 9.34
C ALA A 110 -0.14 -2.77 10.63
N LEU A 111 0.24 -1.58 11.12
CA LEU A 111 0.96 -1.38 12.39
C LEU A 111 0.20 -1.89 13.60
N LYS A 112 -1.13 -1.77 13.62
CA LYS A 112 -1.95 -2.28 14.72
C LYS A 112 -1.99 -3.81 14.76
N VAL A 113 -1.80 -4.46 13.61
CA VAL A 113 -1.79 -5.93 13.51
C VAL A 113 -0.40 -6.48 13.84
N SER A 114 0.66 -5.88 13.27
CA SER A 114 2.04 -6.29 13.49
C SER A 114 2.98 -5.10 13.32
N ASP A 115 3.76 -4.80 14.36
CA ASP A 115 4.72 -3.70 14.38
C ASP A 115 6.14 -4.21 14.21
N TYR A 116 6.75 -3.90 13.06
CA TYR A 116 8.13 -4.23 12.73
C TYR A 116 8.75 -3.17 11.82
N GLU A 117 10.07 -3.23 11.68
CA GLU A 117 10.87 -2.21 10.98
C GLU A 117 10.36 -1.91 9.55
N GLY A 118 9.98 -2.93 8.78
CA GLY A 118 9.48 -2.75 7.42
C GLY A 118 8.24 -1.85 7.33
N VAL A 119 7.27 -2.01 8.22
CA VAL A 119 6.05 -1.18 8.26
C VAL A 119 6.39 0.24 8.71
N ARG A 120 7.27 0.38 9.71
CA ARG A 120 7.73 1.68 10.22
C ARG A 120 8.50 2.46 9.17
N ASN A 121 9.32 1.78 8.37
CA ASN A 121 10.04 2.38 7.25
C ASN A 121 9.07 2.91 6.18
N LEU A 122 8.01 2.15 5.85
CA LEU A 122 6.96 2.63 4.95
C LEU A 122 6.22 3.84 5.55
N GLU A 123 5.84 3.78 6.83
CA GLU A 123 5.18 4.89 7.55
C GLU A 123 6.02 6.17 7.48
N ALA A 124 7.32 6.08 7.78
CA ALA A 124 8.25 7.20 7.74
C ALA A 124 8.36 7.80 6.33
N ARG A 125 8.46 6.96 5.29
CA ARG A 125 8.50 7.40 3.89
C ARG A 125 7.23 8.16 3.51
N LEU A 126 6.05 7.65 3.86
CA LEU A 126 4.78 8.32 3.58
C LEU A 126 4.63 9.64 4.34
N LYS A 127 5.10 9.69 5.60
CA LYS A 127 5.17 10.96 6.37
C LYS A 127 6.09 11.99 5.70
N CYS A 128 7.22 11.56 5.13
CA CYS A 128 8.09 12.44 4.36
C CYS A 128 7.41 12.91 3.05
N ALA A 129 6.73 12.01 2.32
CA ALA A 129 5.99 12.37 1.12
C ALA A 129 4.92 13.44 1.38
N ARG A 130 4.22 13.36 2.51
CA ARG A 130 3.24 14.38 2.95
C ARG A 130 3.82 15.79 3.08
N LYS A 131 5.14 15.92 3.29
CA LYS A 131 5.80 17.23 3.44
C LYS A 131 6.15 17.87 2.09
N ILE A 132 5.93 17.20 0.96
CA ILE A 132 6.17 17.78 -0.36
C ILE A 132 5.25 19.00 -0.55
N PRO A 133 5.77 20.16 -1.00
CA PRO A 133 5.01 21.41 -1.08
C PRO A 133 3.66 21.30 -1.81
N PHE A 134 3.60 20.51 -2.88
CA PHE A 134 2.38 20.27 -3.66
C PHE A 134 1.21 19.72 -2.83
N PHE A 135 1.49 19.00 -1.74
CA PHE A 135 0.47 18.50 -0.81
C PHE A 135 0.17 19.44 0.36
N GLN A 136 0.96 20.49 0.54
CA GLN A 136 0.76 21.49 1.60
C GLN A 136 -0.25 22.56 1.18
N ASP A 137 -0.30 22.92 -0.11
CA ASP A 137 -1.30 23.85 -0.65
C ASP A 137 -2.73 23.30 -0.58
N GLY A 138 -2.89 21.97 -0.56
CA GLY A 138 -4.17 21.29 -0.31
C GLY A 138 -4.77 21.54 1.08
N LYS A 139 -3.98 22.02 2.05
CA LYS A 139 -4.49 22.44 3.37
C LYS A 139 -5.14 23.83 3.35
N ASN A 140 -4.85 24.64 2.33
CA ASN A 140 -5.44 25.98 2.17
C ASN A 140 -6.72 25.97 1.33
N ILE A 141 -7.16 24.80 0.86
CA ILE A 141 -8.46 24.64 0.19
C ILE A 141 -9.55 24.39 1.25
N THR A 142 -9.61 25.26 2.26
CA THR A 142 -10.86 25.53 2.99
C THR A 142 -11.79 26.32 2.06
N PRO A 143 -13.11 26.14 2.12
CA PRO A 143 -14.07 26.85 1.27
C PRO A 143 -14.19 28.32 1.72
N LEU A 144 -13.17 29.12 1.46
CA LEU A 144 -13.20 30.58 1.64
C LEU A 144 -13.44 31.34 0.32
N ALA A 145 -13.67 30.63 -0.78
CA ALA A 145 -14.07 31.23 -2.05
C ALA A 145 -15.59 31.51 -2.16
N LEU A 146 -16.38 31.30 -1.09
CA LEU A 146 -17.83 31.55 -1.07
C LEU A 146 -18.28 32.76 -0.26
N LEU A 147 -17.37 33.68 0.12
CA LEU A 147 -17.78 34.95 0.73
C LEU A 147 -17.08 36.15 0.09
N LYS A 148 -17.61 36.52 -1.08
CA LYS A 148 -18.10 37.88 -1.43
C LYS A 148 -17.06 39.01 -1.61
N PRO A 149 -17.41 40.13 -2.30
CA PRO A 149 -18.72 40.85 -2.33
C PRO A 149 -19.84 40.24 -3.17
#